data_AF-A0A914MV40-F1
#
_entry.id   AF-A0A914MV40-F1
#
_cell.length_a   1.000
_cell.length_b   1.000
_cell.length_c   1.000
_cell.angle_alpha   90.00
_cell.angle_beta   90.00
_cell.angle_gamma   90.00
#
_symmetry.space_group_name_H-M   'P 1'
#
loop_
_entity.id
_entity.type
_entity.pdbx_description
1 polymer ?
#
loop_
_entity_poly.entity_id
_entity_poly.type
_entity_poly.pdbx_seq_one_letter_code
_entity_poly.pdbx_strand_id
1 'polypeptide(L)'
;MNETQCIDAEASVRDTLFNIVRVFHIIFGIIIVVMVIRNVWSYKTKSLKFHTNLIILISNILIIYLLLTLSYIVEAFNNFLILFTYSNPCDCLIQVWLVYLIRIPDYLYILGSPLFHFVLMTERVLATIFVKIYDKQGKLFGVTATIILV
;
A
#
# COMPACT_ATOMS: atom_id res chain seq x y z
N MET A 1 32.11 -2.11 9.80
CA MET A 1 30.72 -2.48 10.15
C MET A 1 30.74 -3.02 11.57
N ASN A 2 29.79 -2.65 12.42
CA ASN A 2 29.81 -3.08 13.82
C ASN A 2 29.31 -4.53 13.91
N GLU A 3 30.08 -5.41 14.55
CA GLU A 3 29.77 -6.84 14.67
C GLU A 3 28.41 -7.08 15.35
N THR A 4 28.07 -6.26 16.35
CA THR A 4 26.78 -6.34 17.05
C THR A 4 25.59 -6.16 16.10
N GLN A 5 25.70 -5.25 15.12
CA GLN A 5 24.62 -5.01 14.14
C GLN A 5 24.39 -6.21 13.21
N CYS A 6 25.44 -6.94 12.88
CA CYS A 6 25.32 -8.15 12.06
C CYS A 6 24.62 -9.28 12.84
N ILE A 7 24.96 -9.44 14.13
CA ILE A 7 24.34 -10.45 15.01
C ILE A 7 22.85 -10.14 15.23
N ASP A 8 22.52 -8.87 15.46
CA ASP A 8 21.11 -8.44 15.62
C ASP A 8 20.29 -8.66 14.33
N ALA A 9 20.90 -8.41 13.16
CA ALA A 9 20.26 -8.65 11.87
C ALA A 9 20.00 -10.15 11.65
N GLU A 10 20.98 -11.01 11.96
CA GLU A 10 20.81 -12.47 11.90
C GLU A 10 19.71 -12.94 12.84
N ALA A 11 19.69 -12.45 14.08
CA ALA A 11 18.65 -12.79 15.06
C ALA A 11 17.25 -12.46 14.54
N SER A 12 17.07 -11.28 13.92
CA SER A 12 15.80 -10.86 13.30
C SER A 12 15.39 -11.72 12.09
N VAL A 13 16.35 -12.21 11.31
CA VAL A 13 16.07 -13.10 10.17
C VAL A 13 15.64 -14.49 10.65
N ARG A 14 16.29 -15.01 11.71
CA ARG A 14 16.00 -16.35 12.26
C ARG A 14 14.83 -16.39 13.24
N ASP A 15 14.36 -15.25 13.73
CA ASP A 15 13.23 -15.19 14.66
C ASP A 15 11.97 -15.84 14.06
N THR A 16 11.40 -16.79 14.80
CA THR A 16 10.28 -17.60 14.31
C THR A 16 8.99 -16.78 14.25
N LEU A 17 8.78 -15.85 15.18
CA LEU A 17 7.58 -15.01 15.19
C LEU A 17 7.59 -14.06 14.00
N PHE A 18 8.74 -13.43 13.70
CA PHE A 18 8.87 -12.60 12.50
C PHE A 18 8.67 -13.40 11.22
N ASN A 19 9.19 -14.63 11.15
CA ASN A 19 8.95 -15.48 9.97
C ASN A 19 7.47 -15.86 9.81
N ILE A 20 6.74 -16.14 10.90
CA ILE A 20 5.30 -16.36 10.86
C ILE A 20 4.57 -15.11 10.32
N VAL A 21 4.90 -13.92 10.83
CA VAL A 21 4.32 -12.66 10.36
C VAL A 21 4.61 -12.43 8.87
N ARG A 22 5.83 -12.69 8.41
CA ARG A 22 6.22 -12.59 6.99
C ARG A 22 5.40 -13.53 6.10
N VAL A 23 5.13 -14.76 6.54
CA VAL A 23 4.23 -15.69 5.83
C VAL A 23 2.83 -15.11 5.71
N PHE A 24 2.28 -14.57 6.80
CA PHE A 24 0.96 -13.92 6.76
C PHE A 24 0.94 -12.70 5.84
N HIS A 25 1.99 -11.86 5.84
CA HIS A 25 2.10 -10.75 4.90
C HIS A 25 2.05 -11.20 3.44
N ILE A 26 2.73 -12.30 3.09
CA ILE A 26 2.68 -12.85 1.73
C ILE A 26 1.26 -13.37 1.42
N ILE A 27 0.67 -14.18 2.29
CA ILE A 27 -0.66 -14.77 2.06
C ILE A 27 -1.72 -13.69 1.92
N PHE A 28 -1.85 -12.80 2.91
CA PHE A 28 -2.82 -11.72 2.87
C PHE A 28 -2.53 -10.74 1.74
N GLY A 29 -1.26 -10.47 1.45
CA GLY A 29 -0.88 -9.61 0.35
C GLY A 29 -1.33 -10.15 -1.01
N ILE A 30 -1.14 -11.45 -1.26
CA ILE A 30 -1.63 -12.10 -2.49
C ILE A 30 -3.16 -12.01 -2.57
N ILE A 31 -3.86 -12.27 -1.46
CA ILE A 31 -5.33 -12.16 -1.41
C ILE A 31 -5.79 -10.74 -1.77
N ILE A 32 -5.17 -9.72 -1.18
CA ILE A 32 -5.49 -8.31 -1.43
C ILE A 32 -5.22 -7.96 -2.89
N VAL A 33 -4.07 -8.35 -3.45
CA VAL A 33 -3.74 -8.10 -4.87
C VAL A 33 -4.79 -8.73 -5.79
N VAL A 34 -5.19 -9.98 -5.53
CA VAL A 34 -6.24 -10.66 -6.30
C VAL A 34 -7.58 -9.91 -6.18
N MET A 35 -7.95 -9.45 -4.97
CA MET A 35 -9.15 -8.65 -4.76
C MET A 35 -9.12 -7.32 -5.53
N VAL A 36 -8.00 -6.62 -5.53
CA VAL A 36 -7.81 -5.36 -6.28
C VAL A 36 -7.94 -5.61 -7.77
N ILE A 37 -7.27 -6.64 -8.31
CA ILE A 37 -7.37 -7.02 -9.73
C ILE A 37 -8.82 -7.35 -10.10
N ARG A 38 -9.51 -8.14 -9.27
CA ARG A 38 -10.92 -8.49 -9.47
C ARG A 38 -11.83 -7.26 -9.45
N ASN A 39 -11.57 -6.30 -8.56
CA ASN A 39 -12.33 -5.05 -8.49
C ASN A 39 -12.15 -4.21 -9.77
N VAL A 40 -10.91 -4.04 -10.24
CA VAL A 40 -10.61 -3.33 -11.49
C VAL A 40 -11.29 -4.03 -12.67
N TRP A 41 -11.24 -5.37 -12.73
CA TRP A 41 -11.90 -6.12 -13.80
C TRP A 41 -13.43 -6.04 -13.71
N SER A 42 -14.00 -6.14 -12.51
CA SER A 42 -15.44 -5.96 -12.29
C SER A 42 -15.90 -4.57 -12.71
N TYR A 43 -15.08 -3.54 -12.49
CA TYR A 43 -15.38 -2.18 -12.92
C TYR A 43 -15.37 -2.03 -14.45
N LYS A 44 -14.48 -2.75 -15.16
CA LYS A 44 -14.46 -2.76 -16.62
C LYS A 44 -15.63 -3.55 -17.25
N THR A 45 -16.08 -4.61 -16.59
CA THR A 45 -17.10 -5.53 -17.14
C THR A 45 -18.52 -5.18 -16.75
N LYS A 46 -18.73 -4.60 -15.56
CA LYS A 46 -20.04 -4.16 -15.10
C LYS A 46 -20.17 -2.66 -15.29
N SER A 47 -21.33 -2.20 -15.77
CA SER A 47 -21.67 -0.79 -15.92
C SER A 47 -21.99 -0.12 -14.58
N LEU A 48 -21.05 -0.18 -13.63
CA LEU A 48 -21.17 0.56 -12.38
C LEU A 48 -21.06 2.06 -12.70
N LYS A 49 -22.21 2.75 -12.62
CA LYS A 49 -22.31 4.20 -12.83
C LYS A 49 -21.86 4.94 -11.57
N PHE A 50 -20.56 4.92 -11.31
CA PHE A 50 -19.97 5.78 -10.28
C PHE A 50 -19.69 7.17 -10.84
N HIS A 51 -19.82 8.18 -9.97
CA HIS A 51 -19.40 9.53 -10.34
C HIS A 51 -17.88 9.60 -10.52
N THR A 52 -17.41 10.40 -11.47
CA THR A 52 -15.99 10.45 -11.84
C THR A 52 -15.07 10.83 -10.68
N ASN A 53 -15.49 11.75 -9.80
CA ASN A 53 -14.71 12.10 -8.60
C ASN A 53 -14.48 10.89 -7.69
N LEU A 54 -15.54 10.12 -7.45
CA LEU A 54 -15.47 8.94 -6.61
C LEU A 54 -14.53 7.89 -7.22
N ILE A 55 -14.61 7.67 -8.54
CA ILE A 55 -13.73 6.73 -9.23
C ILE A 55 -12.27 7.14 -9.03
N ILE A 56 -11.94 8.41 -9.22
CA ILE A 56 -10.58 8.95 -9.00
C ILE A 56 -10.12 8.70 -7.57
N LEU A 57 -10.95 9.03 -6.57
CA LEU A 57 -10.60 8.86 -5.15
C LEU A 57 -10.38 7.38 -4.78
N ILE A 58 -11.29 6.50 -5.19
CA ILE A 58 -11.17 5.06 -4.95
C ILE A 58 -9.94 4.51 -5.67
N SER A 59 -9.65 4.94 -6.90
CA SER A 59 -8.46 4.51 -7.63
C SER A 59 -7.16 4.90 -6.91
N ASN A 60 -7.05 6.12 -6.39
CA ASN A 60 -5.88 6.53 -5.61
C ASN A 60 -5.71 5.70 -4.34
N ILE A 61 -6.80 5.47 -3.61
CA ILE A 61 -6.80 4.60 -2.42
C ILE A 61 -6.27 3.20 -2.80
N LEU A 62 -6.86 2.58 -3.83
CA LEU A 62 -6.46 1.25 -4.29
C LEU A 62 -4.99 1.20 -4.74
N ILE A 63 -4.47 2.26 -5.38
CA ILE A 63 -3.06 2.35 -5.77
C ILE A 63 -2.15 2.35 -4.54
N ILE A 64 -2.46 3.15 -3.52
CA ILE A 64 -1.65 3.21 -2.29
C ILE A 64 -1.68 1.86 -1.57
N TYR A 65 -2.85 1.23 -1.45
CA TYR A 65 -2.96 -0.12 -0.88
C TYR A 65 -2.16 -1.16 -1.68
N LEU A 66 -2.19 -1.08 -3.01
CA LEU A 66 -1.41 -1.98 -3.87
C LEU A 66 0.10 -1.78 -3.66
N LEU A 67 0.58 -0.54 -3.63
CA LEU A 67 1.99 -0.21 -3.40
C LEU A 67 2.46 -0.73 -2.04
N LEU A 68 1.66 -0.50 -0.98
CA LEU A 68 1.93 -1.02 0.37
C LEU A 68 2.01 -2.55 0.37
N THR A 69 1.04 -3.20 -0.27
CA THR A 69 0.96 -4.67 -0.27
C THR A 69 2.15 -5.27 -0.99
N LEU A 70 2.53 -4.69 -2.14
CA LEU A 70 3.70 -5.13 -2.89
C LEU A 70 4.99 -4.91 -2.11
N SER A 71 5.12 -3.80 -1.38
CA SER A 71 6.33 -3.55 -0.58
C SER A 71 6.49 -4.58 0.54
N TYR A 72 5.41 -4.95 1.24
CA TYR A 72 5.45 -6.01 2.26
C TYR A 72 5.76 -7.39 1.67
N ILE A 73 5.23 -7.72 0.49
CA ILE A 73 5.56 -8.98 -0.19
C ILE A 73 7.04 -9.01 -0.56
N VAL A 74 7.56 -7.92 -1.13
CA VAL A 74 8.99 -7.80 -1.50
C VAL A 74 9.87 -7.89 -0.26
N GLU A 75 9.52 -7.22 0.84
CA GLU A 75 10.26 -7.30 2.11
C GLU A 75 10.30 -8.73 2.65
N ALA A 76 9.14 -9.39 2.72
CA ALA A 76 9.04 -10.76 3.21
C ALA A 76 9.85 -11.72 2.32
N PHE A 77 9.71 -11.61 1.00
CA PHE A 77 10.46 -12.43 0.06
C PHE A 77 11.98 -12.22 0.17
N ASN A 78 12.44 -10.98 0.29
CA ASN A 78 13.85 -10.67 0.47
C ASN A 78 14.40 -11.27 1.77
N ASN A 79 13.65 -11.18 2.87
CA ASN A 79 14.05 -11.80 4.13
C ASN A 79 14.13 -13.33 4.04
N PHE A 80 13.21 -13.98 3.30
CA PHE A 80 13.31 -15.42 3.06
C PHE A 80 14.51 -15.78 2.18
N LEU A 81 14.78 -15.01 1.12
CA LEU A 81 15.98 -15.22 0.31
C LEU A 81 17.25 -15.14 1.18
N ILE A 82 17.36 -14.12 2.03
CA ILE A 82 18.48 -13.98 2.96
C ILE A 82 18.56 -15.21 3.86
N LEU A 83 17.46 -15.62 4.51
CA LEU A 83 17.41 -16.79 5.40
C LEU A 83 17.96 -18.07 4.76
N PHE A 84 17.79 -18.26 3.45
CA PHE A 84 18.25 -19.47 2.73
C PHE A 84 19.63 -19.33 2.09
N THR A 85 20.20 -18.12 1.96
CA THR A 85 21.41 -17.87 1.17
C THR A 85 22.56 -17.23 1.95
N TYR A 86 22.32 -16.67 3.13
CA TYR A 86 23.36 -16.04 3.94
C TYR A 86 24.43 -17.07 4.35
N SER A 87 25.69 -16.63 4.33
CA SER A 87 26.83 -17.45 4.80
C SER A 87 27.48 -16.83 6.04
N ASN A 88 27.40 -15.51 6.17
CA ASN A 88 27.88 -14.75 7.33
C ASN A 88 26.76 -13.88 7.92
N PRO A 89 26.80 -13.55 9.22
CA PRO A 89 25.77 -12.71 9.86
C PRO A 89 25.61 -11.34 9.18
N CYS A 90 26.70 -10.80 8.65
CA CYS A 90 26.69 -9.51 7.97
C CYS A 90 26.01 -9.54 6.58
N ASP A 91 25.78 -10.71 5.99
CA ASP A 91 25.00 -10.85 4.76
C ASP A 91 23.51 -10.57 5.00
N CYS A 92 23.06 -10.59 6.26
CA CYS A 92 21.68 -10.25 6.64
C CYS A 92 21.40 -8.74 6.61
N LEU A 93 22.43 -7.89 6.46
CA LEU A 93 22.27 -6.45 6.39
C LEU A 93 21.84 -6.02 4.99
N ILE A 94 20.65 -5.43 4.91
CA ILE A 94 20.11 -4.87 3.69
C ILE A 94 20.74 -3.50 3.42
N GLN A 95 21.00 -3.19 2.15
CA GLN A 95 21.49 -1.87 1.75
C GLN A 95 20.48 -0.78 2.13
N VAL A 96 20.97 0.32 2.72
CA VAL A 96 20.14 1.40 3.28
C VAL A 96 19.13 1.97 2.28
N TRP A 97 19.54 2.19 1.03
CA TRP A 97 18.64 2.70 0.00
C TRP A 97 17.49 1.73 -0.32
N LEU A 98 17.72 0.42 -0.24
CA LEU A 98 16.70 -0.60 -0.47
C LEU A 98 15.69 -0.62 0.68
N VAL A 99 16.16 -0.42 1.92
CA VAL A 99 15.27 -0.26 3.09
C VAL A 99 14.35 0.95 2.90
N TYR A 100 14.89 2.09 2.46
CA TYR A 100 14.05 3.26 2.18
C TYR A 100 13.03 2.99 1.08
N LEU A 101 13.45 2.36 -0.02
CA LEU A 101 12.55 2.02 -1.12
C LEU A 101 11.38 1.12 -0.68
N ILE A 102 11.66 0.12 0.16
CA ILE A 102 10.65 -0.81 0.69
C ILE A 102 9.73 -0.14 1.72
N ARG A 103 10.24 0.80 2.53
CA ARG A 103 9.46 1.43 3.61
C ARG A 103 8.68 2.69 3.21
N ILE A 104 9.08 3.39 2.14
CA ILE A 104 8.36 4.58 1.66
C ILE A 104 6.85 4.33 1.47
N PRO A 105 6.40 3.21 0.84
CA PRO A 105 4.98 2.92 0.70
C PRO A 105 4.21 2.84 2.02
N ASP A 106 4.85 2.37 3.10
CA ASP A 106 4.23 2.33 4.43
C ASP A 106 4.00 3.72 5.00
N TYR A 107 4.98 4.61 4.89
CA TYR A 107 4.81 6.02 5.30
C TYR A 107 3.75 6.74 4.48
N LEU A 108 3.73 6.52 3.15
CA LEU A 108 2.70 7.06 2.27
C LEU A 108 1.31 6.53 2.65
N TYR A 109 1.20 5.28 3.05
CA TYR A 109 -0.06 4.70 3.48
C TYR A 109 -0.55 5.27 4.82
N ILE A 110 0.32 5.33 5.83
CA ILE A 110 -0.02 5.82 7.17
C ILE A 110 -0.57 7.25 7.12
N LEU A 111 0.02 8.11 6.28
CA LEU A 111 -0.44 9.49 6.12
C LEU A 111 -1.58 9.62 5.10
N GLY A 112 -1.43 8.97 3.95
CA GLY A 112 -2.37 9.10 2.84
C GLY A 112 -3.72 8.47 3.14
N SER A 113 -3.75 7.28 3.75
CA SER A 113 -5.01 6.53 3.96
C SER A 113 -6.04 7.34 4.76
N PRO A 114 -5.74 7.91 5.95
CA PRO A 114 -6.70 8.74 6.68
C PRO A 114 -7.18 9.95 5.86
N LEU A 115 -6.28 10.62 5.14
CA LEU A 115 -6.62 11.80 4.35
C LEU A 115 -7.54 11.47 3.17
N PHE A 116 -7.24 10.40 2.43
CA PHE A 116 -8.11 9.95 1.34
C PHE A 116 -9.48 9.49 1.86
N HIS A 117 -9.56 8.83 3.02
CA HIS A 117 -10.84 8.47 3.65
C HIS A 117 -11.64 9.70 4.08
N PHE A 118 -10.98 10.73 4.61
CA PHE A 118 -11.61 12.00 4.97
C PHE A 118 -12.16 12.73 3.74
N VAL A 119 -11.38 12.80 2.66
CA VAL A 119 -11.83 13.37 1.38
C VAL A 119 -12.99 12.58 0.78
N LEU A 120 -12.93 11.24 0.85
CA LEU A 120 -14.02 10.38 0.41
C LEU A 120 -15.30 10.64 1.20
N MET A 121 -15.21 10.75 2.52
CA MET A 121 -16.35 11.09 3.37
C MET A 121 -16.93 12.47 2.98
N THR A 122 -16.06 13.46 2.78
CA THR A 122 -16.46 14.81 2.34
C THR A 122 -17.16 14.77 0.98
N GLU A 123 -16.62 14.00 0.03
CA GLU A 123 -17.23 13.79 -1.29
C GLU A 123 -18.65 13.21 -1.17
N ARG A 124 -18.86 12.23 -0.29
CA ARG A 124 -20.19 11.64 -0.05
C ARG A 124 -21.17 12.62 0.58
N VAL A 125 -20.71 13.44 1.52
CA VAL A 125 -21.54 14.48 2.14
C VAL A 125 -21.93 15.53 1.09
N LEU A 126 -20.99 16.00 0.26
CA LEU A 126 -21.26 16.96 -0.81
C LEU A 126 -22.22 16.40 -1.86
N ALA A 127 -22.01 15.15 -2.28
CA ALA A 127 -22.88 14.47 -3.24
C ALA A 127 -24.30 14.24 -2.69
N THR A 128 -24.47 14.15 -1.36
CA THR A 128 -25.79 13.92 -0.74
C THR A 128 -26.52 15.24 -0.45
N ILE A 129 -25.83 16.23 0.12
CA ILE A 129 -26.45 17.49 0.56
C ILE A 129 -26.56 18.50 -0.60
N PHE A 130 -25.55 18.55 -1.48
CA PHE A 130 -25.42 19.58 -2.51
C PHE A 130 -25.43 19.00 -3.93
N VAL A 131 -26.26 17.97 -4.20
CA VAL A 131 -26.40 17.27 -5.49
C VAL A 131 -26.29 18.20 -6.70
N LYS A 132 -27.10 19.27 -6.76
CA LYS A 132 -27.17 20.17 -7.92
C LYS A 132 -25.86 20.93 -8.19
N ILE A 133 -25.11 21.25 -7.14
CA ILE A 133 -23.80 21.92 -7.25
C ILE A 133 -22.74 20.89 -7.60
N TYR A 134 -22.78 19.74 -6.93
CA TYR A 134 -21.84 18.64 -7.10
C TYR A 134 -21.84 18.12 -8.55
N ASP A 135 -23.00 17.87 -9.15
CA ASP A 135 -23.12 17.42 -10.54
C ASP A 135 -22.53 18.43 -11.54
N LYS A 136 -22.62 19.73 -11.24
CA LYS A 136 -22.04 20.79 -12.08
C LYS A 136 -20.52 20.88 -11.96
N GLN A 137 -19.93 20.45 -10.85
CA GLN A 137 -18.48 20.49 -10.65
C GLN A 137 -17.74 19.40 -11.44
N GLY A 138 -18.44 18.37 -11.93
CA GLY A 138 -17.85 17.30 -12.74
C GLY A 138 -16.67 16.64 -12.02
N LYS A 139 -15.51 16.56 -12.68
CA LYS A 139 -14.30 15.90 -12.15
C LYS A 139 -13.37 16.79 -11.31
N LEU A 140 -13.71 18.06 -11.10
CA LEU A 140 -12.80 19.05 -10.52
C LEU A 140 -12.40 18.71 -9.08
N PHE A 141 -13.37 18.27 -8.27
CA PHE A 141 -13.14 17.92 -6.86
C PHE A 141 -12.13 16.77 -6.72
N GLY A 142 -12.32 15.67 -7.45
CA GLY A 142 -11.46 14.49 -7.37
C GLY A 142 -10.03 14.78 -7.82
N VAL A 143 -9.85 15.56 -8.89
CA VAL A 143 -8.51 15.96 -9.37
C VAL A 143 -7.83 16.86 -8.36
N THR A 144 -8.53 17.89 -7.86
CA THR A 144 -7.96 18.84 -6.89
C THR A 144 -7.55 18.13 -5.61
N ALA A 145 -8.40 17.24 -5.09
CA ALA A 145 -8.07 16.46 -3.91
C ALA A 145 -6.87 15.53 -4.13
N THR A 146 -6.74 14.94 -5.32
CA THR A 146 -5.56 14.11 -5.64
C THR A 146 -4.28 14.94 -5.64
N ILE A 147 -4.30 16.14 -6.23
CA ILE A 147 -3.13 17.03 -6.31
C ILE A 147 -2.71 17.55 -4.93
N ILE A 148 -3.67 17.77 -4.02
CA ILE A 148 -3.35 18.26 -2.67
C ILE A 148 -2.78 17.14 -1.79
N LEU A 149 -3.19 15.89 -2.03
CA LEU A 149 -2.84 14.74 -1.18
C LEU A 149 -1.61 13.96 -1.64
N VAL A 150 -1.19 14.13 -2.90
CA VAL A 150 -0.03 13.46 -3.53
C VAL A 150 1.07 14.48 -3.76
#